data_AF-A0A0G2F1A8-F1
#
_entry.id   AF-A0A0G2F1A8-F1
#
_cell.length_a   1.000
_cell.length_b   1.000
_cell.length_c   1.000
_cell.angle_alpha   90.00
_cell.angle_beta   90.00
_cell.angle_gamma   90.00
#
_symmetry.space_group_name_H-M   'P 1'
#
loop_
_entity.id
_entity.type
_entity.pdbx_description
1 polymer ?
#
loop_
_entity_poly.entity_id
_entity_poly.type
_entity_poly.pdbx_seq_one_letter_code
_entity_poly.pdbx_strand_id
1 'polypeptide(L)'
;MSVQTYKHNGEKPLNREPQLEKLISKFITTEDGYDRNHGAIPTIDGQTHRVTVDGVVRTPLSLSLQDLQSLPQHTVICALQCAGNRRHTMRTEMKEVSGLDWFDGAVMNCKWRGPRLRDVLLKAGASMGVAEALDAHVAFACHQNPCQEDEWYGASIPLSRAMSLDADVLLALEMNDAPLTPNHGFPVRIVTPGIAGARSVKWLDRITVQNHESPNHYQQRDYKILPPDVDTAEKAEGVWDRIPALQDMPVNSVIGVPANGSKLERDAKGKIEVKGYALPGGSSGPVVKVEDERCQWNLRGCAYNGYGEVKDLEIV
;
A
#
# COMPACT_ATOMS: atom_id res chain seq x y z
N MET A 1 22.24 -4.84 -24.73
CA MET A 1 21.26 -4.68 -23.64
C MET A 1 20.73 -6.07 -23.33
N SER A 2 21.18 -6.69 -22.23
CA SER A 2 20.79 -8.06 -21.90
C SER A 2 19.34 -8.08 -21.44
N VAL A 3 18.47 -8.74 -22.20
CA VAL A 3 17.11 -9.11 -21.78
C VAL A 3 17.26 -9.96 -20.52
N GLN A 4 16.91 -9.41 -19.35
CA GLN A 4 16.86 -10.19 -18.12
C GLN A 4 15.59 -11.04 -18.14
N THR A 5 15.72 -12.29 -18.57
CA THR A 5 14.66 -13.30 -18.46
C THR A 5 14.74 -13.93 -17.07
N TYR A 6 13.77 -13.64 -16.20
CA TYR A 6 13.65 -14.30 -14.90
C TYR A 6 12.79 -15.55 -15.03
N LYS A 7 13.34 -16.70 -14.59
CA LYS A 7 12.62 -17.96 -14.50
C LYS A 7 11.90 -18.07 -13.16
N HIS A 8 10.62 -18.38 -13.28
CA HIS A 8 9.62 -18.70 -12.27
C HIS A 8 10.09 -19.67 -11.18
N ASN A 9 9.60 -19.46 -9.94
CA ASN A 9 9.59 -20.45 -8.86
C ASN A 9 8.19 -20.52 -8.23
N GLY A 10 7.35 -21.45 -8.71
CA GLY A 10 6.21 -22.03 -7.97
C GLY A 10 4.80 -21.51 -8.28
N GLU A 11 3.83 -22.43 -8.22
CA GLU A 11 2.38 -22.29 -8.50
C GLU A 11 1.62 -21.21 -7.68
N LYS A 12 2.25 -20.56 -6.70
CA LYS A 12 1.61 -19.57 -5.82
C LYS A 12 2.19 -18.17 -6.06
N PRO A 13 1.35 -17.11 -6.10
CA PRO A 13 1.81 -15.73 -6.23
C PRO A 13 2.85 -15.38 -5.15
N LEU A 14 3.93 -14.70 -5.54
CA LEU A 14 4.98 -14.27 -4.61
C LEU A 14 4.37 -13.34 -3.55
N ASN A 15 4.44 -13.73 -2.28
CA ASN A 15 4.08 -12.87 -1.16
C ASN A 15 5.12 -13.04 -0.05
N ARG A 16 5.77 -11.95 0.37
CA ARG A 16 6.80 -11.96 1.41
C ARG A 16 6.95 -10.58 2.05
N GLU A 17 7.47 -10.55 3.26
CA GLU A 17 7.80 -9.34 4.00
C GLU A 17 9.25 -9.39 4.49
N PRO A 18 9.92 -8.24 4.65
CA PRO A 18 11.23 -8.18 5.30
C PRO A 18 11.16 -8.62 6.76
N GLN A 19 12.31 -9.03 7.29
CA GLN A 19 12.52 -9.03 8.73
C GLN A 19 12.35 -7.62 9.28
N LEU A 20 11.59 -7.49 10.37
CA LEU A 20 11.21 -6.20 10.93
C LEU A 20 12.42 -5.33 11.32
N GLU A 21 13.49 -5.91 11.87
CA GLU A 21 14.72 -5.19 12.19
C GLU A 21 15.37 -4.56 10.94
N LYS A 22 15.36 -5.28 9.81
CA LYS A 22 15.85 -4.76 8.53
C LYS A 22 14.93 -3.66 8.00
N LEU A 23 13.62 -3.85 8.09
CA LEU A 23 12.62 -2.87 7.65
C LEU A 23 12.83 -1.50 8.33
N ILE A 24 13.05 -1.49 9.64
CA ILE A 24 13.22 -0.26 10.42
C ILE A 24 14.67 0.26 10.46
N SER A 25 15.62 -0.44 9.84
CA SER A 25 17.04 -0.05 9.82
C SER A 25 17.31 1.23 9.02
N LYS A 26 16.40 1.59 8.10
CA LYS A 26 16.51 2.76 7.23
C LYS A 26 15.14 3.41 7.04
N PHE A 27 15.13 4.73 6.89
CA PHE A 27 13.90 5.47 6.59
C PHE A 27 13.30 5.11 5.23
N ILE A 28 14.16 4.91 4.22
CA ILE A 28 13.77 4.40 2.90
C ILE A 28 14.05 2.90 2.86
N THR A 29 13.02 2.11 2.61
CA THR A 29 13.12 0.65 2.48
C THR A 29 13.95 0.30 1.23
N THR A 30 15.05 -0.43 1.42
CA THR A 30 15.96 -0.91 0.36
C THR A 30 15.88 -2.43 0.23
N GLU A 31 16.27 -3.00 -0.94
CA GLU A 31 16.49 -4.42 -1.33
C GLU A 31 15.64 -5.58 -0.76
N ASP A 32 14.70 -5.35 0.15
CA ASP A 32 13.87 -6.35 0.83
C ASP A 32 12.46 -5.76 1.13
N GLY A 33 11.91 -4.90 0.27
CA GLY A 33 10.53 -4.42 0.43
C GLY A 33 9.51 -5.57 0.38
N TYR A 34 8.33 -5.37 0.97
CA TYR A 34 7.29 -6.41 0.92
C TYR A 34 6.78 -6.60 -0.51
N ASP A 35 6.55 -7.86 -0.88
CA ASP A 35 5.89 -8.23 -2.13
C ASP A 35 4.48 -8.72 -1.79
N ARG A 36 3.46 -8.13 -2.41
CA ARG A 36 2.11 -8.69 -2.42
C ARG A 36 1.64 -8.85 -3.86
N ASN A 37 1.35 -10.08 -4.24
CA ASN A 37 0.83 -10.44 -5.56
C ASN A 37 -0.39 -11.36 -5.44
N HIS A 38 -1.42 -11.10 -6.24
CA HIS A 38 -2.60 -11.96 -6.37
C HIS A 38 -2.52 -12.89 -7.59
N GLY A 39 -1.49 -12.74 -8.41
CA GLY A 39 -1.25 -13.54 -9.62
C GLY A 39 0.24 -13.64 -9.89
N ALA A 40 0.59 -14.21 -11.05
CA ALA A 40 1.97 -14.19 -11.52
C ALA A 40 2.47 -12.75 -11.72
N ILE A 41 3.78 -12.56 -11.62
CA ILE A 41 4.41 -11.31 -12.04
C ILE A 41 4.51 -11.35 -13.57
N PRO A 42 3.83 -10.44 -14.31
CA PRO A 42 3.87 -10.44 -15.75
C PRO A 42 5.25 -10.07 -16.29
N THR A 43 5.58 -10.56 -17.47
CA THR A 43 6.74 -10.12 -18.25
C THR A 43 6.28 -9.08 -19.24
N ILE A 44 6.67 -7.82 -19.03
CA ILE A 44 6.23 -6.67 -19.85
C ILE A 44 7.44 -6.06 -20.55
N ASP A 45 7.30 -5.84 -21.87
CA ASP A 45 8.23 -5.01 -22.62
C ASP A 45 7.80 -3.53 -22.53
N GLY A 46 8.62 -2.72 -21.87
CA GLY A 46 8.35 -1.29 -21.67
C GLY A 46 8.24 -0.46 -22.96
N GLN A 47 8.79 -0.93 -24.09
CA GLN A 47 8.68 -0.23 -25.38
C GLN A 47 7.29 -0.38 -26.00
N THR A 48 6.69 -1.56 -25.83
CA THR A 48 5.38 -1.91 -26.41
C THR A 48 4.23 -1.70 -25.45
N HIS A 49 4.49 -1.62 -24.13
CA HIS A 49 3.48 -1.33 -23.11
C HIS A 49 2.74 -0.02 -23.37
N ARG A 50 1.42 -0.02 -23.10
CA ARG A 50 0.56 1.16 -23.21
C ARG A 50 -0.34 1.26 -21.99
N VAL A 51 -0.56 2.49 -21.53
CA VAL A 51 -1.58 2.82 -20.54
C VAL A 51 -2.74 3.51 -21.26
N THR A 52 -3.89 2.85 -21.29
CA THR A 52 -5.12 3.43 -21.85
C THR A 52 -5.80 4.30 -20.80
N VAL A 53 -6.21 5.51 -21.16
CA VAL A 53 -7.02 6.41 -20.33
C VAL A 53 -8.35 6.63 -21.04
N ASP A 54 -9.45 6.18 -20.43
CA ASP A 54 -10.78 6.19 -21.04
C ASP A 54 -11.92 6.45 -20.02
N GLY A 55 -13.16 6.14 -20.41
CA GLY A 55 -14.36 6.41 -19.64
C GLY A 55 -14.89 7.81 -19.88
N VAL A 56 -15.25 8.52 -18.82
CA VAL A 56 -15.78 9.90 -18.87
C VAL A 56 -14.66 10.92 -19.09
N VAL A 57 -14.09 10.89 -20.29
CA VAL A 57 -13.02 11.79 -20.74
C VAL A 57 -13.34 12.32 -22.14
N ARG A 58 -12.94 13.56 -22.43
CA ARG A 58 -13.16 14.15 -23.76
C ARG A 58 -12.30 13.51 -24.84
N THR A 59 -11.07 13.13 -24.51
CA THR A 59 -10.09 12.58 -25.45
C THR A 59 -9.42 11.38 -24.83
N PRO A 60 -9.86 10.14 -25.15
CA PRO A 60 -9.19 8.93 -24.72
C PRO A 60 -7.72 8.94 -25.14
N LEU A 61 -6.84 8.47 -24.25
CA LEU A 61 -5.39 8.45 -24.47
C LEU A 61 -4.90 7.00 -24.51
N SER A 62 -3.86 6.75 -25.30
CA SER A 62 -3.04 5.54 -25.21
C SER A 62 -1.59 5.98 -25.07
N LEU A 63 -1.08 5.95 -23.84
CA LEU A 63 0.21 6.53 -23.47
C LEU A 63 1.28 5.44 -23.46
N SER A 64 2.36 5.64 -24.21
CA SER A 64 3.58 4.84 -24.09
C SER A 64 4.37 5.22 -22.83
N LEU A 65 5.37 4.41 -22.48
CA LEU A 65 6.31 4.76 -21.42
C LEU A 65 7.04 6.09 -21.72
N GLN A 66 7.38 6.34 -22.98
CA GLN A 66 8.02 7.60 -23.40
C GLN A 66 7.09 8.80 -23.23
N ASP A 67 5.79 8.64 -23.54
CA ASP A 67 4.81 9.70 -23.32
C ASP A 67 4.71 10.05 -21.83
N LEU A 68 4.66 9.04 -20.95
CA LEU A 68 4.62 9.23 -19.50
C LEU A 68 5.89 9.90 -18.96
N GLN A 69 7.06 9.55 -19.49
CA GLN A 69 8.34 10.18 -19.14
C GLN A 69 8.42 11.65 -19.60
N SER A 70 7.73 12.01 -20.69
CA SER A 70 7.72 13.38 -21.24
C SER A 70 6.84 14.36 -20.44
N LEU A 71 5.93 13.85 -19.61
CA LEU A 71 5.08 14.68 -18.74
C LEU A 71 5.88 15.26 -17.56
N PRO A 72 5.40 16.35 -16.91
CA PRO A 72 6.01 16.85 -15.68
C PRO A 72 6.11 15.75 -14.62
N GLN A 73 7.31 15.60 -14.06
CA GLN A 73 7.62 14.51 -13.13
C GLN A 73 7.62 15.03 -11.70
N HIS A 74 7.03 14.25 -10.79
CA HIS A 74 6.94 14.57 -9.38
C HIS A 74 7.51 13.43 -8.53
N THR A 75 8.03 13.78 -7.36
CA THR A 75 8.60 12.84 -6.42
C THR A 75 7.86 12.92 -5.10
N VAL A 76 7.47 11.76 -4.58
CA VAL A 76 6.74 11.62 -3.32
C VAL A 76 7.42 10.53 -2.51
N ILE A 77 7.72 10.80 -1.24
CA ILE A 77 8.12 9.75 -0.29
C ILE A 77 6.87 9.33 0.44
N CYS A 78 6.45 8.07 0.28
CA CYS A 78 5.31 7.55 1.01
C CYS A 78 5.44 6.06 1.31
N ALA A 79 4.81 5.68 2.42
CA ALA A 79 4.65 4.29 2.80
C ALA A 79 3.49 3.65 2.03
N LEU A 80 3.74 2.45 1.49
CA LEU A 80 2.67 1.54 1.06
C LEU A 80 2.50 0.50 2.16
N GLN A 81 1.29 0.39 2.69
CA GLN A 81 0.93 -0.57 3.72
C GLN A 81 -0.11 -1.55 3.17
N CYS A 82 0.11 -2.85 3.36
CA CYS A 82 -0.91 -3.84 3.09
C CYS A 82 -2.04 -3.73 4.12
N ALA A 83 -3.30 -3.82 3.68
CA ALA A 83 -4.44 -3.91 4.59
C ALA A 83 -4.36 -5.13 5.54
N GLY A 84 -3.64 -6.18 5.12
CA GLY A 84 -3.41 -7.37 5.93
C GLY A 84 -2.21 -7.30 6.87
N ASN A 85 -1.50 -6.18 6.95
CA ASN A 85 -0.35 -6.05 7.86
C ASN A 85 -0.78 -6.37 9.31
N ARG A 86 0.03 -7.15 10.03
CA ARG A 86 -0.23 -7.62 11.40
C ARG A 86 -1.37 -8.63 11.55
N ARG A 87 -1.75 -9.33 10.47
CA ARG A 87 -2.78 -10.40 10.52
C ARG A 87 -2.40 -11.52 11.50
N HIS A 88 -1.11 -11.84 11.62
CA HIS A 88 -0.63 -12.86 12.55
C HIS A 88 -1.06 -12.55 14.00
N THR A 89 -0.94 -11.30 14.46
CA THR A 89 -1.41 -10.90 15.79
C THR A 89 -2.91 -11.08 15.95
N MET A 90 -3.72 -10.75 14.94
CA MET A 90 -5.16 -11.00 14.98
C MET A 90 -5.45 -12.50 15.09
N ARG A 91 -4.72 -13.32 14.33
CA ARG A 91 -4.83 -14.78 14.32
C ARG A 91 -4.54 -15.39 15.69
N THR A 92 -3.45 -14.98 16.33
CA THR A 92 -2.97 -15.60 17.58
C THR A 92 -3.59 -15.01 18.84
N GLU A 93 -3.86 -13.70 18.88
CA GLU A 93 -4.31 -13.01 20.09
C GLU A 93 -5.81 -12.76 20.15
N MET A 94 -6.53 -12.87 19.02
CA MET A 94 -7.97 -12.58 18.96
C MET A 94 -8.78 -13.79 18.48
N LYS A 95 -8.67 -14.14 17.21
CA LYS A 95 -9.37 -15.29 16.61
C LYS A 95 -8.73 -15.68 15.29
N GLU A 96 -8.86 -16.96 14.93
CA GLU A 96 -8.43 -17.47 13.63
C GLU A 96 -9.12 -16.72 12.48
N VAL A 97 -8.36 -16.45 11.41
CA VAL A 97 -8.81 -15.67 10.24
C VAL A 97 -8.33 -16.24 8.91
N SER A 98 -9.04 -15.94 7.82
CA SER A 98 -8.58 -16.29 6.47
C SER A 98 -7.59 -15.25 5.92
N GLY A 99 -6.66 -15.71 5.07
CA GLY A 99 -5.70 -14.89 4.35
C GLY A 99 -4.23 -15.11 4.74
N LEU A 100 -3.34 -14.43 4.02
CA LEU A 100 -1.87 -14.53 4.22
C LEU A 100 -1.48 -14.16 5.65
N ASP A 101 -0.61 -14.95 6.25
CA ASP A 101 -0.16 -14.75 7.62
C ASP A 101 0.97 -13.72 7.69
N TRP A 102 0.60 -12.44 7.57
CA TRP A 102 1.52 -11.32 7.69
C TRP A 102 1.84 -11.03 9.16
N PHE A 103 3.12 -10.93 9.45
CA PHE A 103 3.64 -10.32 10.67
C PHE A 103 3.58 -8.79 10.52
N ASP A 104 4.54 -8.08 11.11
CA ASP A 104 4.54 -6.63 11.18
C ASP A 104 5.30 -5.95 10.03
N GLY A 105 5.73 -6.69 9.01
CA GLY A 105 6.61 -6.24 7.94
C GLY A 105 5.93 -5.95 6.60
N ALA A 106 4.60 -6.08 6.50
CA ALA A 106 3.85 -5.85 5.26
C ALA A 106 3.63 -4.35 4.96
N VAL A 107 4.71 -3.58 5.02
CA VAL A 107 4.81 -2.15 4.73
C VAL A 107 6.18 -1.82 4.13
N MET A 108 6.25 -0.80 3.28
CA MET A 108 7.53 -0.24 2.82
C MET A 108 7.41 1.27 2.59
N ASN A 109 8.40 2.05 3.02
CA ASN A 109 8.48 3.48 2.78
C ASN A 109 9.50 3.78 1.70
N CYS A 110 9.05 4.32 0.57
CA CYS A 110 9.89 4.46 -0.63
C CYS A 110 9.72 5.83 -1.26
N LYS A 111 10.71 6.21 -2.06
CA LYS A 111 10.66 7.40 -2.90
C LYS A 111 10.11 7.01 -4.26
N TRP A 112 8.93 7.49 -4.60
CA TRP A 112 8.24 7.22 -5.86
C TRP A 112 8.35 8.42 -6.78
N ARG A 113 8.55 8.18 -8.07
CA ARG A 113 8.62 9.27 -9.04
C ARG A 113 7.92 8.94 -10.35
N GLY A 114 7.18 9.90 -10.88
CA GLY A 114 6.41 9.80 -12.12
C GLY A 114 5.46 10.98 -12.32
N PRO A 115 4.67 11.02 -13.41
CA PRO A 115 3.66 12.06 -13.60
C PRO A 115 2.51 11.93 -12.59
N ARG A 116 1.91 13.07 -12.23
CA ARG A 116 0.70 13.10 -11.40
C ARG A 116 -0.48 12.53 -12.18
N LEU A 117 -1.28 11.70 -11.52
CA LEU A 117 -2.52 11.17 -12.09
C LEU A 117 -3.45 12.31 -12.55
N ARG A 118 -3.60 13.33 -11.71
CA ARG A 118 -4.36 14.54 -12.00
C ARG A 118 -4.02 15.15 -13.37
N ASP A 119 -2.74 15.28 -13.70
CA ASP A 119 -2.32 15.96 -14.92
C ASP A 119 -2.58 15.09 -16.16
N VAL A 120 -2.48 13.75 -16.01
CA VAL A 120 -2.90 12.80 -17.05
C VAL A 120 -4.41 12.87 -17.29
N LEU A 121 -5.22 12.93 -16.22
CA LEU A 121 -6.67 13.04 -16.31
C LEU A 121 -7.09 14.38 -16.96
N LEU A 122 -6.46 15.49 -16.57
CA LEU A 122 -6.68 16.80 -17.19
C LEU A 122 -6.30 16.80 -18.68
N LYS A 123 -5.19 16.14 -19.05
CA LYS A 123 -4.77 15.99 -20.45
C LYS A 123 -5.81 15.20 -21.27
N ALA A 124 -6.41 14.17 -20.69
CA ALA A 124 -7.51 13.42 -21.32
C ALA A 124 -8.82 14.22 -21.38
N GLY A 125 -8.90 15.36 -20.67
CA GLY A 125 -10.11 16.17 -20.55
C GLY A 125 -11.16 15.50 -19.66
N ALA A 126 -10.74 14.85 -18.58
CA ALA A 126 -11.63 14.38 -17.53
C ALA A 126 -12.32 15.60 -16.87
N SER A 127 -13.63 15.71 -17.05
CA SER A 127 -14.47 16.76 -16.47
C SER A 127 -15.85 16.16 -16.29
N MET A 128 -16.40 16.22 -15.08
CA MET A 128 -17.77 15.84 -14.80
C MET A 128 -18.52 16.99 -14.15
N GLY A 129 -19.84 17.01 -14.31
CA GLY A 129 -20.67 17.97 -13.58
C GLY A 129 -20.52 17.79 -12.07
N VAL A 130 -20.75 18.84 -11.28
CA VAL A 130 -20.56 18.82 -9.81
C VAL A 130 -21.35 17.69 -9.14
N ALA A 131 -22.58 17.42 -9.59
CA ALA A 131 -23.41 16.35 -9.05
C ALA A 131 -22.89 14.94 -9.40
N GLU A 132 -22.40 14.76 -10.63
CA GLU A 132 -21.87 13.49 -11.13
C GLU A 132 -20.51 13.16 -10.47
N ALA A 133 -19.75 14.19 -10.07
CA ALA A 133 -18.44 14.06 -9.46
C ALA A 133 -18.46 13.51 -8.03
N LEU A 134 -19.61 13.52 -7.34
CA LEU A 134 -19.73 13.09 -5.95
C LEU A 134 -19.46 11.59 -5.77
N ASP A 135 -20.04 10.76 -6.65
CA ASP A 135 -19.88 9.29 -6.64
C ASP A 135 -18.91 8.82 -7.72
N ALA A 136 -18.09 9.73 -8.23
CA ALA A 136 -17.16 9.46 -9.30
C ALA A 136 -15.89 8.80 -8.80
N HIS A 137 -15.35 7.88 -9.60
CA HIS A 137 -14.13 7.15 -9.33
C HIS A 137 -13.21 7.16 -10.54
N VAL A 138 -11.93 6.91 -10.24
CA VAL A 138 -10.94 6.52 -11.25
C VAL A 138 -10.56 5.08 -10.95
N ALA A 139 -10.91 4.17 -11.86
CA ALA A 139 -10.56 2.77 -11.80
C ALA A 139 -9.19 2.55 -12.47
N PHE A 140 -8.42 1.63 -11.88
CA PHE A 140 -7.09 1.22 -12.32
C PHE A 140 -7.12 -0.28 -12.56
N ALA A 141 -6.46 -0.74 -13.62
CA ALA A 141 -6.45 -2.15 -13.98
C ALA A 141 -5.09 -2.62 -14.48
N CYS A 142 -4.87 -3.92 -14.27
CA CYS A 142 -3.85 -4.72 -14.95
C CYS A 142 -4.53 -5.98 -15.49
N HIS A 143 -4.65 -6.06 -16.81
CA HIS A 143 -5.21 -7.19 -17.56
C HIS A 143 -4.14 -8.14 -18.10
N GLN A 144 -2.88 -7.97 -17.71
CA GLN A 144 -1.75 -8.76 -18.23
C GLN A 144 -1.82 -10.24 -17.86
N ASN A 145 -2.46 -10.59 -16.74
CA ASN A 145 -2.61 -11.96 -16.27
C ASN A 145 -3.76 -12.12 -15.27
N PRO A 146 -4.31 -13.34 -15.14
CA PRO A 146 -5.30 -13.65 -14.13
C PRO A 146 -4.74 -13.54 -12.71
N CYS A 147 -5.67 -13.32 -11.78
CA CYS A 147 -5.46 -13.32 -10.34
C CYS A 147 -6.19 -14.52 -9.71
N GLN A 148 -5.99 -14.73 -8.41
CA GLN A 148 -6.60 -15.84 -7.66
C GLN A 148 -8.13 -15.81 -7.69
N GLU A 149 -8.75 -14.63 -7.66
CA GLU A 149 -10.20 -14.45 -7.48
C GLU A 149 -10.88 -13.70 -8.65
N ASP A 150 -10.12 -13.35 -9.69
CA ASP A 150 -10.61 -12.57 -10.84
C ASP A 150 -9.67 -12.74 -12.05
N GLU A 151 -10.14 -12.44 -13.26
CA GLU A 151 -9.37 -12.58 -14.50
C GLU A 151 -8.29 -11.48 -14.67
N TRP A 152 -8.33 -10.45 -13.82
CA TRP A 152 -7.43 -9.31 -13.82
C TRP A 152 -7.38 -8.65 -12.43
N TYR A 153 -6.37 -7.81 -12.16
CA TYR A 153 -6.31 -7.05 -10.91
C TYR A 153 -6.85 -5.62 -11.08
N GLY A 154 -7.80 -5.23 -10.24
CA GLY A 154 -8.43 -3.93 -10.32
C GLY A 154 -8.67 -3.28 -8.97
N ALA A 155 -8.67 -1.95 -8.97
CA ALA A 155 -9.09 -1.14 -7.84
C ALA A 155 -9.58 0.23 -8.33
N SER A 156 -10.18 1.02 -7.44
CA SER A 156 -10.49 2.42 -7.73
C SER A 156 -10.34 3.31 -6.51
N ILE A 157 -10.08 4.59 -6.77
CA ILE A 157 -10.16 5.66 -5.76
C ILE A 157 -11.19 6.70 -6.18
N PRO A 158 -11.74 7.49 -5.24
CA PRO A 158 -12.62 8.60 -5.58
C PRO A 158 -11.95 9.59 -6.55
N LEU A 159 -12.70 10.09 -7.53
CA LEU A 159 -12.21 11.06 -8.51
C LEU A 159 -11.72 12.35 -7.83
N SER A 160 -12.41 12.79 -6.77
CA SER A 160 -11.99 13.94 -5.96
C SER A 160 -10.57 13.77 -5.40
N ARG A 161 -10.21 12.57 -4.94
CA ARG A 161 -8.86 12.23 -4.48
C ARG A 161 -7.86 12.19 -5.63
N ALA A 162 -8.23 11.59 -6.76
CA ALA A 162 -7.38 11.54 -7.96
C ALA A 162 -7.06 12.94 -8.55
N MET A 163 -7.99 13.88 -8.41
CA MET A 163 -7.88 15.26 -8.92
C MET A 163 -7.26 16.25 -7.91
N SER A 164 -7.07 15.84 -6.66
CA SER A 164 -6.47 16.67 -5.62
C SER A 164 -4.95 16.81 -5.82
N LEU A 165 -4.44 18.04 -5.70
CA LEU A 165 -2.99 18.30 -5.73
C LEU A 165 -2.30 17.74 -4.48
N ASP A 166 -2.94 17.88 -3.31
CA ASP A 166 -2.38 17.48 -2.01
C ASP A 166 -2.39 15.96 -1.79
N ALA A 167 -3.17 15.23 -2.60
CA ALA A 167 -3.22 13.77 -2.53
C ALA A 167 -2.00 13.08 -3.16
N ASP A 168 -1.20 13.82 -3.95
CA ASP A 168 0.08 13.36 -4.49
C ASP A 168 0.01 11.98 -5.19
N VAL A 169 -1.11 11.68 -5.86
CA VAL A 169 -1.30 10.42 -6.59
C VAL A 169 -0.47 10.42 -7.87
N LEU A 170 0.39 9.40 -8.04
CA LEU A 170 1.34 9.30 -9.14
C LEU A 170 1.08 8.06 -10.00
N LEU A 171 1.33 8.19 -11.31
CA LEU A 171 1.71 7.06 -12.15
C LEU A 171 3.23 6.91 -11.99
N ALA A 172 3.69 6.15 -11.00
CA ALA A 172 5.11 5.99 -10.73
C ALA A 172 5.79 5.16 -11.82
N LEU A 173 6.96 5.62 -12.25
CA LEU A 173 7.87 4.98 -13.20
C LEU A 173 9.18 4.54 -12.52
N GLU A 174 9.50 5.19 -11.41
CA GLU A 174 10.71 4.97 -10.63
C GLU A 174 10.37 4.74 -9.14
N MET A 175 11.20 3.93 -8.49
CA MET A 175 11.20 3.65 -7.07
C MET A 175 12.65 3.74 -6.58
N ASN A 176 12.90 4.59 -5.58
CA ASN A 176 14.20 4.81 -4.98
C ASN A 176 15.30 5.17 -6.01
N ASP A 177 15.02 6.16 -6.87
CA ASP A 177 15.93 6.69 -7.90
C ASP A 177 16.31 5.72 -9.03
N ALA A 178 15.63 4.58 -9.12
CA ALA A 178 15.79 3.61 -10.20
C ALA A 178 14.45 3.34 -10.88
N PRO A 179 14.44 2.90 -12.15
CA PRO A 179 13.24 2.37 -12.78
C PRO A 179 12.60 1.28 -11.92
N LEU A 180 11.27 1.20 -11.93
CA LEU A 180 10.56 0.14 -11.23
C LEU A 180 11.12 -1.24 -11.63
N THR A 181 11.16 -2.16 -10.67
CA THR A 181 11.42 -3.57 -10.96
C THR A 181 10.11 -4.28 -11.34
N PRO A 182 10.15 -5.45 -12.01
CA PRO A 182 8.95 -6.23 -12.28
C PRO A 182 8.12 -6.51 -11.02
N ASN A 183 8.75 -6.86 -9.90
CA ASN A 183 8.08 -7.11 -8.62
C ASN A 183 7.23 -5.92 -8.12
N HIS A 184 7.69 -4.70 -8.40
CA HIS A 184 7.06 -3.48 -7.94
C HIS A 184 6.26 -2.75 -9.02
N GLY A 185 6.04 -3.37 -10.19
CA GLY A 185 5.10 -2.87 -11.18
C GLY A 185 5.72 -2.22 -12.41
N PHE A 186 6.96 -2.56 -12.79
CA PHE A 186 7.53 -2.13 -14.07
C PHE A 186 6.57 -2.42 -15.25
N PRO A 187 6.37 -1.48 -16.20
CA PRO A 187 7.05 -0.19 -16.32
C PRO A 187 6.35 0.96 -15.59
N VAL A 188 5.11 0.77 -15.13
CA VAL A 188 4.29 1.79 -14.50
C VAL A 188 3.32 1.18 -13.49
N ARG A 189 3.21 1.83 -12.32
CA ARG A 189 2.19 1.52 -11.31
C ARG A 189 1.47 2.80 -10.90
N ILE A 190 0.28 2.67 -10.32
CA ILE A 190 -0.29 3.75 -9.54
C ILE A 190 0.25 3.71 -8.10
N VAL A 191 0.54 4.88 -7.54
CA VAL A 191 0.93 5.09 -6.13
C VAL A 191 -0.06 6.06 -5.51
N THR A 192 -0.70 5.64 -4.42
CA THR A 192 -1.80 6.36 -3.76
C THR A 192 -1.45 6.66 -2.29
N PRO A 193 -0.77 7.78 -1.98
CA PRO A 193 -0.35 8.10 -0.62
C PRO A 193 -1.52 8.10 0.40
N GLY A 194 -1.29 7.47 1.55
CA GLY A 194 -2.26 7.36 2.65
C GLY A 194 -3.38 6.33 2.44
N ILE A 195 -3.48 5.73 1.24
CA ILE A 195 -4.50 4.75 0.89
C ILE A 195 -3.91 3.33 0.98
N ALA A 196 -4.75 2.36 1.31
CA ALA A 196 -4.40 0.95 1.35
C ALA A 196 -3.65 0.51 0.08
N GLY A 197 -2.56 -0.25 0.26
CA GLY A 197 -1.69 -0.66 -0.84
C GLY A 197 -2.40 -1.45 -1.95
N ALA A 198 -3.56 -2.04 -1.66
CA ALA A 198 -4.42 -2.69 -2.65
C ALA A 198 -4.90 -1.72 -3.76
N ARG A 199 -5.03 -0.43 -3.47
CA ARG A 199 -5.44 0.59 -4.47
C ARG A 199 -4.29 1.07 -5.33
N SER A 200 -3.04 0.77 -4.94
CA SER A 200 -1.82 1.03 -5.71
C SER A 200 -1.55 -0.08 -6.73
N VAL A 201 -2.43 -0.25 -7.72
CA VAL A 201 -2.32 -1.21 -8.83
C VAL A 201 -0.94 -1.17 -9.52
N LYS A 202 -0.32 -2.33 -9.64
CA LYS A 202 0.95 -2.56 -10.36
C LYS A 202 0.69 -2.97 -11.80
N TRP A 203 1.69 -2.80 -12.67
CA TRP A 203 1.63 -3.20 -14.09
C TRP A 203 0.44 -2.56 -14.81
N LEU A 204 0.22 -1.27 -14.52
CA LEU A 204 -0.97 -0.54 -14.91
C LEU A 204 -1.09 -0.49 -16.44
N ASP A 205 -2.21 -0.95 -16.99
CA ASP A 205 -2.51 -0.87 -18.43
C ASP A 205 -3.79 -0.08 -18.75
N ARG A 206 -4.64 0.17 -17.76
CA ARG A 206 -5.87 0.95 -17.96
C ARG A 206 -6.21 1.84 -16.78
N ILE A 207 -6.68 3.04 -17.11
CA ILE A 207 -7.24 4.05 -16.21
C ILE A 207 -8.61 4.44 -16.77
N THR A 208 -9.67 4.27 -16.01
CA THR A 208 -11.04 4.56 -16.46
C THR A 208 -11.71 5.53 -15.50
N VAL A 209 -12.17 6.67 -16.02
CA VAL A 209 -13.01 7.61 -15.25
C VAL A 209 -14.46 7.15 -15.34
N GLN A 210 -15.11 6.95 -14.20
CA GLN A 210 -16.46 6.36 -14.14
C GLN A 210 -17.25 6.86 -12.93
N ASN A 211 -18.56 6.61 -12.91
CA ASN A 211 -19.51 7.05 -11.88
C ASN A 211 -19.82 5.98 -10.81
N HIS A 212 -18.94 4.98 -10.67
CA HIS A 212 -19.07 3.88 -9.73
C HIS A 212 -17.68 3.33 -9.40
N GLU A 213 -17.55 2.64 -8.26
CA GLU A 213 -16.31 1.93 -7.92
C GLU A 213 -15.93 0.88 -8.99
N SER A 214 -14.65 0.50 -9.03
CA SER A 214 -14.20 -0.62 -9.87
C SER A 214 -15.05 -1.88 -9.58
N PRO A 215 -15.56 -2.57 -10.61
CA PRO A 215 -16.35 -3.79 -10.40
C PRO A 215 -15.50 -5.01 -10.04
N ASN A 216 -14.17 -4.87 -10.03
CA ASN A 216 -13.23 -5.96 -9.76
C ASN A 216 -13.46 -6.59 -8.37
N HIS A 217 -13.23 -7.90 -8.26
CA HIS A 217 -13.37 -8.64 -7.01
C HIS A 217 -12.65 -7.96 -5.84
N TYR A 218 -11.40 -7.50 -6.05
CA TYR A 218 -10.58 -6.90 -4.99
C TYR A 218 -11.04 -5.50 -4.54
N GLN A 219 -12.00 -4.88 -5.23
CA GLN A 219 -12.70 -3.69 -4.76
C GLN A 219 -14.02 -4.04 -4.06
N GLN A 220 -14.76 -5.01 -4.62
CA GLN A 220 -16.14 -5.28 -4.23
C GLN A 220 -16.29 -6.32 -3.11
N ARG A 221 -15.44 -7.36 -3.11
CA ARG A 221 -15.57 -8.56 -2.26
C ARG A 221 -14.34 -8.83 -1.38
N ASP A 222 -13.35 -7.94 -1.41
CA ASP A 222 -12.16 -8.00 -0.54
C ASP A 222 -11.79 -6.58 -0.07
N TYR A 223 -10.83 -6.48 0.86
CA TYR A 223 -10.31 -5.23 1.39
C TYR A 223 -11.40 -4.32 1.95
N LYS A 224 -12.28 -4.88 2.78
CA LYS A 224 -13.29 -4.15 3.57
C LYS A 224 -13.17 -4.52 5.04
N ILE A 225 -13.51 -3.59 5.93
CA ILE A 225 -13.56 -3.86 7.38
C ILE A 225 -14.98 -4.32 7.70
N LEU A 226 -15.14 -5.63 7.85
CA LEU A 226 -16.44 -6.22 8.16
C LEU A 226 -16.76 -6.11 9.67
N PRO A 227 -18.04 -6.03 10.04
CA PRO A 227 -18.48 -6.11 11.44
C PRO A 227 -17.98 -7.39 12.14
N PRO A 228 -17.66 -7.36 13.45
CA PRO A 228 -17.09 -8.52 14.15
C PRO A 228 -17.93 -9.80 14.14
N ASP A 229 -19.26 -9.67 14.02
CA ASP A 229 -20.26 -10.75 13.96
C ASP A 229 -20.33 -11.44 12.58
N VAL A 230 -19.73 -10.82 11.56
CA VAL A 230 -19.51 -11.40 10.23
C VAL A 230 -18.17 -12.17 10.26
N ASP A 231 -18.24 -13.42 10.69
CA ASP A 231 -17.08 -14.28 10.97
C ASP A 231 -16.92 -15.47 10.02
N THR A 232 -17.81 -15.62 9.03
CA THR A 232 -17.71 -16.62 7.96
C THR A 232 -17.91 -16.00 6.58
N ALA A 233 -17.46 -16.69 5.54
CA ALA A 233 -17.63 -16.25 4.15
C ALA A 233 -19.11 -16.14 3.77
N GLU A 234 -19.95 -17.07 4.23
CA GLU A 234 -21.39 -17.09 3.95
C GLU A 234 -22.11 -15.87 4.55
N LYS A 235 -21.71 -15.46 5.76
CA LYS A 235 -22.23 -14.22 6.36
C LYS A 235 -21.75 -12.98 5.61
N ALA A 236 -20.52 -13.01 5.08
CA ALA A 236 -19.95 -11.89 4.34
C ALA A 236 -20.70 -11.62 3.02
N GLU A 237 -21.20 -12.66 2.35
CA GLU A 237 -21.96 -12.53 1.09
C GLU A 237 -23.14 -11.55 1.18
N GLY A 238 -23.81 -11.51 2.34
CA GLY A 238 -24.93 -10.61 2.54
C GLY A 238 -24.55 -9.14 2.74
N VAL A 239 -23.29 -8.82 3.05
CA VAL A 239 -22.90 -7.47 3.51
C VAL A 239 -21.93 -6.74 2.59
N TRP A 240 -21.26 -7.42 1.66
CA TRP A 240 -20.23 -6.80 0.79
C TRP A 240 -20.68 -5.49 0.14
N ASP A 241 -21.88 -5.44 -0.41
CA ASP A 241 -22.41 -4.29 -1.15
C ASP A 241 -22.77 -3.09 -0.24
N ARG A 242 -22.78 -3.30 1.08
CA ARG A 242 -23.15 -2.30 2.10
C ARG A 242 -21.96 -1.75 2.88
N ILE A 243 -20.81 -2.40 2.77
CA ILE A 243 -19.58 -1.99 3.44
C ILE A 243 -18.72 -1.22 2.44
N PRO A 244 -18.18 -0.04 2.80
CA PRO A 244 -17.28 0.70 1.92
C PRO A 244 -15.97 -0.06 1.72
N ALA A 245 -15.41 0.04 0.50
CA ALA A 245 -14.06 -0.44 0.24
C ALA A 245 -13.04 0.32 1.10
N LEU A 246 -12.06 -0.38 1.68
CA LEU A 246 -10.99 0.27 2.45
C LEU A 246 -10.19 1.19 1.52
N GLN A 247 -10.18 2.47 1.87
CA GLN A 247 -9.40 3.52 1.21
C GLN A 247 -8.29 3.97 2.15
N ASP A 248 -8.56 5.01 2.96
CA ASP A 248 -7.58 5.54 3.92
C ASP A 248 -7.16 4.47 4.95
N MET A 249 -5.85 4.33 5.13
CA MET A 249 -5.32 3.45 6.18
C MET A 249 -5.50 4.11 7.54
N PRO A 250 -5.87 3.33 8.59
CA PRO A 250 -5.87 3.85 9.95
C PRO A 250 -4.45 4.10 10.46
N VAL A 251 -4.33 4.86 11.54
CA VAL A 251 -3.06 5.00 12.28
C VAL A 251 -2.56 3.61 12.71
N ASN A 252 -1.26 3.36 12.57
CA ASN A 252 -0.65 2.09 12.98
C ASN A 252 0.77 2.32 13.49
N SER A 253 1.24 1.46 14.39
CA SER A 253 2.61 1.49 14.88
C SER A 253 3.05 0.12 15.37
N VAL A 254 4.35 -0.15 15.27
CA VAL A 254 4.96 -1.41 15.69
C VAL A 254 6.30 -1.11 16.38
N ILE A 255 6.55 -1.78 17.50
CA ILE A 255 7.90 -1.91 18.08
C ILE A 255 8.55 -3.12 17.42
N GLY A 256 9.70 -2.91 16.78
CA GLY A 256 10.43 -3.96 16.08
C GLY A 256 11.77 -4.35 16.67
N VAL A 257 12.34 -3.48 17.51
CA VAL A 257 13.47 -3.80 18.38
C VAL A 257 13.06 -3.39 19.79
N PRO A 258 13.24 -4.25 20.80
CA PRO A 258 13.63 -5.67 20.68
C PRO A 258 12.56 -6.52 19.99
N ALA A 259 12.95 -7.63 19.34
CA ALA A 259 11.99 -8.59 18.82
C ALA A 259 11.21 -9.28 19.95
N ASN A 260 9.97 -9.70 19.68
CA ASN A 260 9.14 -10.38 20.68
C ASN A 260 9.84 -11.65 21.22
N GLY A 261 9.82 -11.84 22.55
CA GLY A 261 10.49 -12.97 23.21
C GLY A 261 12.00 -12.85 23.39
N SER A 262 12.61 -11.72 23.01
CA SER A 262 14.05 -11.49 23.20
C SER A 262 14.43 -11.41 24.69
N LYS A 263 15.57 -12.02 25.05
CA LYS A 263 16.25 -11.73 26.32
C LYS A 263 17.21 -10.57 26.10
N LEU A 264 17.14 -9.57 26.97
CA LEU A 264 17.86 -8.31 26.78
C LEU A 264 18.78 -8.05 27.96
N GLU A 265 19.97 -7.58 27.65
CA GLU A 265 20.88 -7.00 28.62
C GLU A 265 20.80 -5.48 28.50
N ARG A 266 20.87 -4.80 29.65
CA ARG A 266 20.94 -3.35 29.69
C ARG A 266 22.35 -2.92 29.30
N ASP A 267 22.46 -1.79 28.60
CA ASP A 267 23.75 -1.16 28.28
C ASP A 267 24.47 -0.67 29.56
N ALA A 268 25.68 -0.14 29.39
CA ALA A 268 26.49 0.37 30.50
C ALA A 268 25.82 1.52 31.30
N LYS A 269 24.76 2.12 30.77
CA LYS A 269 23.96 3.18 31.42
C LYS A 269 22.62 2.64 31.96
N GLY A 270 22.42 1.33 31.95
CA GLY A 270 21.18 0.70 32.41
C GLY A 270 20.01 0.80 31.43
N LYS A 271 20.25 1.10 30.15
CA LYS A 271 19.21 1.33 29.13
C LYS A 271 19.10 0.17 28.14
N ILE A 272 17.96 0.06 27.47
CA ILE A 272 17.77 -0.81 26.30
C ILE A 272 17.40 0.04 25.09
N GLU A 273 17.77 -0.42 23.90
CA GLU A 273 17.36 0.22 22.66
C GLU A 273 15.97 -0.27 22.25
N VAL A 274 15.08 0.67 21.91
CA VAL A 274 13.75 0.39 21.36
C VAL A 274 13.60 1.13 20.04
N LYS A 275 13.22 0.42 18.98
CA LYS A 275 12.98 0.98 17.64
C LYS A 275 11.71 0.41 17.04
N GLY A 276 11.11 1.15 16.13
CA GLY A 276 9.87 0.77 15.49
C GLY A 276 9.52 1.67 14.32
N TYR A 277 8.31 1.51 13.81
CA TYR A 277 7.73 2.45 12.84
C TYR A 277 6.34 2.89 13.30
N ALA A 278 5.91 4.04 12.79
CA ALA A 278 4.55 4.54 12.90
C ALA A 278 4.09 5.06 11.54
N LEU A 279 2.80 4.86 11.23
CA LEU A 279 2.15 5.24 9.99
C LEU A 279 0.95 6.14 10.34
N PRO A 280 0.78 7.26 9.62
CA PRO A 280 -0.32 8.17 9.87
C PRO A 280 -1.65 7.61 9.35
N GLY A 281 -2.76 8.11 9.87
CA GLY A 281 -4.07 7.83 9.32
C GLY A 281 -4.35 8.64 8.05
N GLY A 282 -4.65 7.97 6.93
CA GLY A 282 -5.09 8.60 5.67
C GLY A 282 -4.16 9.73 5.21
N SER A 283 -4.71 10.92 4.94
CA SER A 283 -3.96 12.12 4.55
C SER A 283 -3.51 13.02 5.71
N SER A 284 -3.42 12.50 6.94
CA SER A 284 -3.05 13.30 8.13
C SER A 284 -1.59 13.80 8.13
N GLY A 285 -0.81 13.55 7.07
CA GLY A 285 0.59 13.95 6.96
C GLY A 285 1.53 13.00 7.70
N PRO A 286 2.85 13.25 7.69
CA PRO A 286 3.81 12.36 8.34
C PRO A 286 3.57 12.30 9.85
N VAL A 287 3.87 11.15 10.48
CA VAL A 287 3.89 11.06 11.94
C VAL A 287 5.03 11.94 12.46
N VAL A 288 4.66 13.07 13.06
CA VAL A 288 5.62 14.07 13.59
C VAL A 288 5.94 13.88 15.07
N LYS A 289 5.12 13.08 15.78
CA LYS A 289 5.28 12.83 17.22
C LYS A 289 4.64 11.49 17.60
N VAL A 290 5.27 10.77 18.52
CA VAL A 290 4.68 9.64 19.25
C VAL A 290 4.68 10.06 20.71
N GLU A 291 3.50 10.10 21.34
CA GLU A 291 3.33 10.57 22.72
C GLU A 291 3.20 9.39 23.70
N ASP A 292 3.79 9.56 24.88
CA ASP A 292 3.61 8.68 26.04
C ASP A 292 2.31 9.06 26.75
N GLU A 293 1.19 8.47 26.33
CA GLU A 293 0.01 8.48 27.19
C GLU A 293 0.33 7.57 28.37
N ARG A 294 0.44 8.17 29.56
CA ARG A 294 0.65 7.51 30.86
C ARG A 294 -0.24 6.27 31.00
N CYS A 295 0.25 5.13 30.57
CA CYS A 295 -0.47 3.88 30.68
C CYS A 295 -0.19 3.33 32.09
N GLN A 296 -1.16 3.44 32.99
CA GLN A 296 -1.11 2.79 34.30
C GLN A 296 -1.30 1.27 34.18
N TRP A 297 -0.61 0.58 33.27
CA TRP A 297 -0.61 -0.87 33.22
C TRP A 297 0.74 -1.38 32.71
N ASN A 298 1.32 -2.29 33.50
CA ASN A 298 2.43 -3.23 33.24
C ASN A 298 2.96 -3.18 31.80
N LEU A 299 4.21 -2.71 31.64
CA LEU A 299 5.01 -2.64 30.41
C LEU A 299 4.49 -3.52 29.24
N ARG A 300 3.52 -2.97 28.51
CA ARG A 300 3.18 -3.28 27.12
C ARG A 300 3.08 -1.96 26.37
N GLY A 301 4.23 -1.36 26.09
CA GLY A 301 4.34 -0.14 25.28
C GLY A 301 5.28 0.88 25.90
N CYS A 302 6.45 1.06 25.31
CA CYS A 302 7.25 2.28 25.48
C CYS A 302 7.39 2.94 24.11
N ALA A 303 6.89 4.18 24.02
CA ALA A 303 7.32 5.16 23.04
C ALA A 303 8.56 5.88 23.60
N TYR A 304 9.61 6.05 22.80
CA TYR A 304 10.82 6.75 23.22
C TYR A 304 11.16 7.93 22.31
N ASN A 305 11.43 9.07 22.94
CA ASN A 305 12.46 10.04 22.50
C ASN A 305 12.82 10.97 23.69
N GLY A 306 13.94 10.70 24.38
CA GLY A 306 14.55 11.65 25.33
C GLY A 306 15.25 11.04 26.54
N TYR A 307 16.40 11.61 26.94
CA TYR A 307 17.22 11.15 28.07
C TYR A 307 16.50 11.34 29.43
N GLY A 308 16.25 10.23 30.14
CA GLY A 308 15.93 10.17 31.57
C GLY A 308 16.49 8.88 32.19
N GLU A 309 16.62 8.83 33.52
CA GLU A 309 17.08 7.68 34.32
C GLU A 309 15.92 7.22 35.22
N VAL A 310 15.67 5.90 35.26
CA VAL A 310 14.76 5.28 36.24
C VAL A 310 15.58 4.26 37.05
N LYS A 311 15.50 4.35 38.38
CA LYS A 311 16.03 3.36 39.31
C LYS A 311 14.87 2.55 39.92
N ASP A 312 15.18 1.33 40.33
CA ASP A 312 14.30 0.43 41.11
C ASP A 312 13.06 -0.09 40.37
N LEU A 313 13.26 -0.63 39.15
CA LEU A 313 12.22 -1.40 38.48
C LEU A 313 12.29 -2.88 38.90
N GLU A 314 11.36 -3.30 39.75
CA GLU A 314 11.10 -4.72 40.06
C GLU A 314 10.02 -5.25 39.11
N ILE A 315 10.35 -6.30 38.35
CA ILE A 315 9.43 -6.97 37.42
C ILE A 315 8.98 -8.26 38.11
N VAL A 316 7.69 -8.35 38.41
CA VAL A 316 7.03 -9.58 38.85
C VAL A 316 6.31 -10.22 37.68
#